data_AF-A0A920KUK0-F1
#
_entry.id   AF-A0A920KUK0-F1
#
_cell.length_a   1.000
_cell.length_b   1.000
_cell.length_c   1.000
_cell.angle_alpha   90.00
_cell.angle_beta   90.00
_cell.angle_gamma   90.00
#
_symmetry.space_group_name_H-M   'P 1'
#
loop_
_entity.id
_entity.type
_entity.pdbx_description
1 polymer ?
#
loop_
_entity_poly.entity_id
_entity_poly.type
_entity_poly.pdbx_seq_one_letter_code
_entity_poly.pdbx_strand_id
1 'polypeptide(L)'
;MNGLDCLAVTKLDVLDELDAIQVCVAYELDGERIEHFPSSAKGLRPLYPDLRAPFPGWQCSTEDCRKLEDLPDAAMAYLRFLADLMEVPIAIVSLGANRDQTIVVEDPIHGPKRALLSA
;
A
#
# COMPACT_ATOMS: atom_id res chain seq x y z
N MET A 1 7.82 0.67 18.14
CA MET A 1 7.33 -0.09 16.98
C MET A 1 6.26 -1.05 17.47
N ASN A 2 5.15 -1.18 16.72
CA ASN A 2 3.87 -1.69 17.23
C ASN A 2 3.60 -3.20 16.98
N GLY A 3 4.54 -3.96 16.40
CA GLY A 3 4.36 -5.39 16.13
C GLY A 3 3.10 -5.69 15.30
N LEU A 4 3.02 -5.13 14.10
CA LEU A 4 1.82 -5.21 13.26
C LEU A 4 1.61 -6.64 12.75
N ASP A 5 0.40 -7.16 12.95
CA ASP A 5 -0.03 -8.47 12.45
C ASP A 5 -0.54 -8.44 11.00
N CYS A 6 -1.21 -7.35 10.62
CA CYS A 6 -1.77 -7.12 9.29
C CYS A 6 -1.96 -5.62 9.03
N LEU A 7 -2.14 -5.27 7.76
CA LEU A 7 -2.42 -3.92 7.28
C LEU A 7 -3.91 -3.77 6.93
N ALA A 8 -4.43 -2.58 7.23
CA ALA A 8 -5.66 -2.05 6.64
C ALA A 8 -5.28 -0.89 5.72
N VAL A 9 -5.41 -1.09 4.41
CA VAL A 9 -5.20 -0.03 3.42
C VAL A 9 -6.50 0.74 3.26
N THR A 10 -6.43 2.06 3.26
CA THR A 10 -7.61 2.92 3.15
C THR A 10 -7.42 3.97 2.07
N LYS A 11 -8.53 4.50 1.55
CA LYS A 11 -8.54 5.54 0.53
C LYS A 11 -7.82 5.12 -0.76
N LEU A 12 -7.98 3.86 -1.17
CA LEU A 12 -7.39 3.41 -2.43
C LEU A 12 -8.01 4.16 -3.63
N ASP A 13 -9.29 4.53 -3.52
CA ASP A 13 -10.07 5.33 -4.48
C ASP A 13 -9.41 6.68 -4.83
N VAL A 14 -8.69 7.29 -3.88
CA VAL A 14 -8.00 8.58 -4.11
C VAL A 14 -6.87 8.44 -5.14
N LEU A 15 -6.39 7.22 -5.41
CA LEU A 15 -5.33 6.95 -6.37
C LEU A 15 -5.87 6.63 -7.78
N ASP A 16 -7.21 6.55 -7.96
CA ASP A 16 -7.87 6.18 -9.22
C ASP A 16 -7.48 7.07 -10.41
N GLU A 17 -7.29 8.36 -10.15
CA GLU A 17 -7.03 9.38 -11.19
C GLU A 17 -5.54 9.64 -11.45
N LEU A 18 -4.63 8.95 -10.75
CA LEU A 18 -3.19 9.17 -10.94
C LEU A 18 -2.68 8.43 -12.18
N ASP A 19 -1.77 9.04 -12.94
CA ASP A 19 -1.10 8.36 -14.06
C ASP A 19 -0.06 7.35 -13.57
N ALA A 20 0.58 7.67 -12.44
CA ALA A 20 1.57 6.81 -11.81
C ALA A 20 1.68 7.11 -10.30
N ILE A 21 2.06 6.09 -9.53
CA ILE A 21 2.13 6.13 -8.07
C ILE A 21 3.55 5.84 -7.60
N GLN A 22 4.18 6.82 -6.97
CA GLN A 22 5.52 6.68 -6.38
C GLN A 22 5.44 6.16 -4.96
N VAL A 23 6.29 5.19 -4.62
CA VAL A 23 6.45 4.69 -3.26
C VAL A 23 7.85 5.02 -2.77
N CYS A 24 7.93 5.74 -1.65
CA CYS A 24 9.17 6.04 -0.96
C CYS A 24 9.62 4.79 -0.19
N VAL A 25 10.82 4.29 -0.47
CA VAL A 25 11.35 3.06 0.17
C VAL A 25 12.56 3.33 1.06
N ALA A 26 13.13 4.53 0.99
CA ALA A 26 14.24 4.96 1.82
C ALA A 26 14.26 6.48 1.93
N TYR A 27 15.15 7.00 2.75
CA TYR A 27 15.39 8.42 2.91
C TYR A 27 16.89 8.71 2.84
N GLU A 28 17.23 9.94 2.48
CA GLU A 28 18.54 10.52 2.69
C GLU A 28 18.46 11.44 3.91
N LEU A 29 19.40 11.29 4.84
CA LEU A 29 19.59 12.17 5.98
C LEU A 29 21.08 12.52 6.06
N ASP A 30 21.40 13.81 5.95
CA ASP A 30 22.78 14.32 6.01
C ASP A 30 23.77 13.62 5.04
N GLY A 31 23.27 13.17 3.88
CA GLY A 31 24.04 12.47 2.84
C GLY A 31 24.14 10.96 3.02
N GLU A 32 23.55 10.40 4.07
CA GLU A 32 23.46 8.95 4.30
C GLU A 32 22.08 8.40 3.96
N ARG A 33 22.03 7.23 3.34
CA ARG A 33 20.78 6.50 3.09
C ARG A 33 20.33 5.79 4.36
N ILE A 34 19.08 6.03 4.75
CA ILE A 34 18.41 5.34 5.85
C ILE A 34 17.10 4.72 5.39
N GLU A 35 16.71 3.60 5.97
CA GLU A 35 15.47 2.86 5.60
C GLU A 35 14.41 2.89 6.70
N HIS A 36 14.69 3.63 7.78
CA HIS A 36 13.75 3.87 8.87
C HIS A 36 13.46 5.37 8.96
N PHE A 37 12.27 5.70 9.46
CA PHE A 37 11.93 7.08 9.74
C PHE A 37 12.71 7.56 10.98
N PRO A 38 13.48 8.67 10.90
CA PRO A 38 14.27 9.17 12.02
C PRO A 38 13.38 9.87 13.08
N SER A 39 13.98 10.18 14.23
CA SER A 39 13.28 10.92 15.30
C SER A 39 12.93 12.37 14.94
N SER A 40 13.57 12.92 13.91
CA SER A 40 13.33 14.27 13.39
C SER A 40 13.35 14.25 11.87
N ALA A 41 12.36 14.90 11.24
CA ALA A 41 12.30 15.04 9.79
C ALA A 41 13.22 16.15 9.25
N LYS A 42 13.96 16.87 10.11
CA LYS A 42 14.84 17.96 9.67
C LYS A 42 15.97 17.40 8.80
N GLY A 43 16.07 17.89 7.57
CA GLY A 43 17.08 17.42 6.60
C GLY A 43 16.74 16.10 5.91
N LEU A 44 15.59 15.50 6.23
CA LEU A 44 15.14 14.25 5.63
C LEU A 44 14.65 14.48 4.20
N ARG A 45 15.16 13.68 3.27
CA ARG A 45 14.69 13.67 1.87
C ARG A 45 14.18 12.28 1.52
N PRO A 46 12.94 12.13 1.04
CA PRO A 46 12.46 10.85 0.54
C PRO A 46 13.27 10.43 -0.69
N LEU A 47 13.69 9.18 -0.72
CA LEU A 47 14.30 8.55 -1.87
C LEU A 47 13.28 7.64 -2.52
N TYR A 48 12.90 8.01 -3.74
CA TYR A 48 12.13 7.17 -4.63
C TYR A 48 13.13 6.37 -5.47
N PRO A 49 12.93 5.07 -5.68
CA PRO A 49 13.82 4.29 -6.52
C PRO A 49 13.71 4.78 -7.98
N ASP A 50 14.74 5.47 -8.47
CA ASP A 50 14.78 6.15 -9.78
C ASP A 50 14.73 5.21 -11.01
N LEU A 51 14.65 3.89 -10.85
CA LEU A 51 14.97 2.93 -11.93
C LEU A 51 13.89 1.92 -12.34
N ARG A 52 12.68 1.97 -11.80
CA ARG A 52 11.54 1.24 -12.40
C ARG A 52 10.29 2.06 -12.24
N ALA A 53 9.60 2.25 -13.35
CA ALA A 53 8.38 3.05 -13.45
C ALA A 53 7.49 2.88 -12.20
N PRO A 54 7.16 3.98 -11.51
CA PRO A 54 6.24 3.98 -10.37
C PRO A 54 4.95 3.32 -10.81
N PHE A 55 4.30 2.53 -9.94
CA PHE A 55 3.13 1.73 -10.28
C PHE A 55 2.23 2.51 -11.23
N PRO A 56 1.96 2.02 -12.45
CA PRO A 56 1.05 2.72 -13.35
C PRO A 56 -0.24 2.91 -12.57
N GLY A 57 -0.76 4.12 -12.55
CA GLY A 57 -2.09 4.30 -12.00
C GLY A 57 -3.10 3.65 -12.94
N TRP A 58 -4.31 3.43 -12.43
CA TRP A 58 -5.30 2.61 -13.13
C TRP A 58 -6.32 3.42 -13.91
N GLN A 59 -6.42 4.74 -13.70
CA GLN A 59 -7.24 5.65 -14.50
C GLN A 59 -8.73 5.21 -14.60
N CYS A 60 -9.23 4.53 -13.59
CA CYS A 60 -10.60 4.03 -13.53
C CYS A 60 -11.09 3.97 -12.07
N SER A 61 -12.39 4.08 -11.86
CA SER A 61 -12.96 4.05 -10.52
C SER A 61 -12.85 2.66 -9.88
N THR A 62 -12.49 2.62 -8.60
CA THR A 62 -12.50 1.42 -7.76
C THR A 62 -13.67 1.40 -6.75
N GLU A 63 -14.55 2.40 -6.79
CA GLU A 63 -15.61 2.64 -5.80
C GLU A 63 -16.60 1.46 -5.67
N ASP A 64 -16.87 0.77 -6.79
CA ASP A 64 -17.82 -0.34 -6.88
C ASP A 64 -17.19 -1.73 -6.67
N CYS A 65 -15.86 -1.81 -6.52
CA CYS A 65 -15.19 -3.08 -6.25
C CYS A 65 -15.60 -3.61 -4.87
N ARG A 66 -15.93 -4.91 -4.77
CA ARG A 66 -16.33 -5.56 -3.51
C ARG A 66 -15.45 -6.76 -3.17
N LYS A 67 -14.60 -7.18 -4.09
CA LYS A 67 -13.60 -8.22 -3.93
C LYS A 67 -12.28 -7.79 -4.58
N LEU A 68 -11.19 -8.43 -4.16
CA LEU A 68 -9.88 -8.22 -4.75
C LEU A 68 -9.85 -8.49 -6.26
N GLU A 69 -10.59 -9.51 -6.72
CA GLU A 69 -10.72 -9.85 -8.15
C GLU A 69 -11.42 -8.77 -8.98
N ASP A 70 -12.15 -7.86 -8.35
CA ASP A 70 -12.81 -6.73 -9.03
C ASP A 70 -11.85 -5.56 -9.24
N LEU A 71 -10.70 -5.53 -8.55
CA LEU A 71 -9.74 -4.44 -8.64
C LEU A 71 -8.96 -4.48 -9.96
N PRO A 72 -8.58 -3.32 -10.53
CA PRO A 72 -7.66 -3.26 -11.65
C PRO A 72 -6.33 -3.95 -11.32
N ASP A 73 -5.73 -4.61 -12.31
CA ASP A 73 -4.45 -5.33 -12.14
C ASP A 73 -3.34 -4.42 -11.57
N ALA A 74 -3.33 -3.15 -11.97
CA ALA A 74 -2.37 -2.17 -11.46
C ALA A 74 -2.58 -1.84 -9.96
N ALA A 75 -3.83 -1.73 -9.51
CA ALA A 75 -4.16 -1.57 -8.10
C ALA A 75 -3.78 -2.82 -7.29
N MET A 76 -4.04 -4.01 -7.85
CA MET A 76 -3.63 -5.28 -7.24
C MET A 76 -2.11 -5.39 -7.10
N ALA A 77 -1.36 -5.00 -8.13
CA ALA A 77 0.10 -4.99 -8.12
C ALA A 77 0.65 -4.03 -7.06
N TYR A 78 0.04 -2.84 -6.92
CA TYR A 78 0.38 -1.88 -5.87
C TYR A 78 0.15 -2.46 -4.46
N LEU A 79 -1.01 -3.07 -4.20
CA LEU A 79 -1.31 -3.69 -2.91
C LEU A 79 -0.34 -4.82 -2.55
N ARG A 80 -0.03 -5.70 -3.52
CA ARG A 80 0.95 -6.79 -3.31
C ARG A 80 2.34 -6.25 -2.97
N PHE A 81 2.77 -5.22 -3.69
CA PHE A 81 4.05 -4.58 -3.40
C PHE A 81 4.09 -4.01 -1.98
N LEU A 82 3.03 -3.36 -1.51
CA LEU A 82 2.98 -2.86 -0.15
C LEU A 82 3.04 -3.99 0.89
N ALA A 83 2.31 -5.08 0.66
CA ALA A 83 2.33 -6.24 1.55
C ALA A 83 3.74 -6.84 1.65
N ASP A 84 4.42 -7.02 0.51
CA ASP A 84 5.77 -7.56 0.44
C ASP A 84 6.82 -6.60 1.05
N LEU A 85 6.74 -5.31 0.74
CA LEU A 85 7.66 -4.29 1.28
C LEU A 85 7.57 -4.20 2.80
N MET A 86 6.36 -4.38 3.35
CA MET A 86 6.12 -4.32 4.78
C MET A 86 6.28 -5.67 5.48
N GLU A 87 6.43 -6.76 4.72
CA GLU A 87 6.43 -8.15 5.20
C GLU A 87 5.22 -8.50 6.08
N VAL A 88 4.08 -7.83 5.82
CA VAL A 88 2.86 -7.92 6.62
C VAL A 88 1.65 -8.05 5.69
N PRO A 89 0.72 -9.00 5.93
CA PRO A 89 -0.41 -9.23 5.04
C PRO A 89 -1.39 -8.05 5.06
N ILE A 90 -2.15 -7.86 3.97
CA ILE A 90 -3.25 -6.89 3.93
C ILE A 90 -4.56 -7.62 4.20
N ALA A 91 -5.21 -7.30 5.32
CA ALA A 91 -6.48 -7.89 5.71
C ALA A 91 -7.69 -7.07 5.23
N ILE A 92 -7.53 -5.75 5.09
CA ILE A 92 -8.63 -4.83 4.75
C ILE A 92 -8.16 -3.85 3.67
N VAL A 93 -9.03 -3.60 2.69
CA VAL A 93 -8.88 -2.53 1.70
C VAL A 93 -10.16 -1.69 1.66
N SER A 94 -10.07 -0.40 1.93
CA SER A 94 -11.20 0.55 1.87
C SER A 94 -11.10 1.46 0.64
N LEU A 95 -12.22 1.57 -0.07
CA LEU A 95 -12.41 2.17 -1.39
C LEU A 95 -13.36 3.37 -1.35
N GLY A 96 -13.63 3.89 -0.15
CA GLY A 96 -14.56 5.00 0.03
C GLY A 96 -15.03 5.15 1.47
N ALA A 97 -15.94 6.10 1.69
CA ALA A 97 -16.43 6.47 3.02
C ALA A 97 -17.51 5.52 3.55
N ASN A 98 -18.22 4.80 2.66
CA ASN A 98 -19.30 3.91 3.07
C ASN A 98 -18.77 2.56 3.56
N ARG A 99 -19.53 1.91 4.46
CA ARG A 99 -19.13 0.62 5.05
C ARG A 99 -19.05 -0.51 4.03
N ASP A 100 -19.89 -0.47 3.01
CA ASP A 100 -19.91 -1.46 1.93
C ASP A 100 -18.76 -1.25 0.94
N GLN A 101 -18.09 -0.09 0.96
CA GLN A 101 -16.88 0.21 0.18
C GLN A 101 -15.62 -0.28 0.91
N THR A 102 -15.69 -1.49 1.49
CA THR A 102 -14.59 -2.12 2.20
C THR A 102 -14.51 -3.59 1.81
N ILE A 103 -13.37 -3.99 1.26
CA ILE A 103 -13.02 -5.38 0.99
C ILE A 103 -12.34 -5.95 2.22
N VAL A 104 -12.97 -6.94 2.84
CA VAL A 104 -12.33 -7.78 3.86
C VAL A 104 -11.67 -8.94 3.12
N VAL A 105 -10.35 -8.86 2.98
CA VAL A 105 -9.53 -9.88 2.31
C VAL A 105 -9.41 -11.11 3.19
N GLU A 106 -9.21 -10.87 4.49
CA GLU A 106 -9.07 -11.89 5.50
C GLU A 106 -9.56 -11.34 6.83
N ASP A 107 -10.13 -12.17 7.70
CA ASP A 107 -10.52 -11.76 9.06
C ASP A 107 -9.26 -11.38 9.86
N PRO A 108 -9.08 -10.11 10.28
CA PRO A 108 -7.87 -9.69 10.99
C PRO A 108 -7.73 -10.29 12.40
N ILE A 109 -8.81 -10.84 12.96
CA ILE A 109 -8.86 -11.41 14.32
C ILE A 109 -8.65 -12.94 14.27
N HIS A 110 -9.34 -13.63 13.34
CA HIS A 110 -9.37 -15.09 13.31
C HIS A 110 -8.74 -15.73 12.06
N GLY A 111 -8.35 -14.91 11.09
CA GLY A 111 -7.81 -15.36 9.81
C GLY A 111 -6.37 -15.90 9.88
N PRO A 112 -5.91 -16.60 8.84
CA PRO A 112 -4.59 -17.21 8.80
C PRO A 112 -3.39 -16.23 8.74
N LYS A 113 -3.62 -14.92 8.58
CA LYS A 113 -2.67 -13.81 8.48
C LYS A 113 -1.65 -13.96 7.34
N ARG A 114 -2.12 -14.24 6.12
CA ARG A 114 -1.21 -14.47 4.96
C ARG A 114 -1.61 -13.79 3.65
N ALA A 115 -2.69 -13.01 3.66
CA ALA A 115 -3.22 -12.43 2.44
C ALA A 115 -2.25 -11.47 1.74
N LEU A 116 -2.13 -11.62 0.42
CA LEU A 116 -1.33 -10.79 -0.50
C LEU A 116 0.19 -10.79 -0.29
N LEU A 117 0.71 -11.59 0.65
CA LEU A 117 2.15 -11.86 0.73
C LEU A 117 2.59 -12.83 -0.38
N SER A 118 3.73 -12.53 -0.99
CA SER A 118 4.44 -13.49 -1.84
C SER A 118 4.87 -14.69 -0.98
N ALA A 119 4.42 -15.90 -1.37
CA ALA A 119 4.68 -17.14 -0.64
C ALA A 119 6.13 -17.62 -0.74
#